data_AF-S3V0J4-F1
#
_entry.id   AF-S3V0J4-F1
#
_cell.length_a   1.000
_cell.length_b   1.000
_cell.length_c   1.000
_cell.angle_alpha   90.00
_cell.angle_beta   90.00
_cell.angle_gamma   90.00
#
_symmetry.space_group_name_H-M   'P 1'
#
loop_
_entity.id
_entity.type
_entity.pdbx_description
1 polymer ?
#
loop_
_entity_poly.entity_id
_entity_poly.type
_entity_poly.pdbx_seq_one_letter_code
_entity_poly.pdbx_strand_id
1 'polypeptide(L)' 'MKEYLWDANKNERLRKEGSIYFENILFQIEKGFLLDILQYPNSEKYRRQKDLRGRT' A
#
# COMPACT_ATOMS: atom_id res chain seq x y z
N MET A 1 -0.93 5.82 16.77
CA MET A 1 -1.06 5.16 15.46
C MET A 1 -2.55 5.00 15.20
N LYS A 2 -3.07 5.39 14.02
CA LYS A 2 -4.49 5.21 13.71
C LYS A 2 -4.80 3.71 13.70
N GLU A 3 -5.92 3.29 14.27
CA GLU A 3 -6.37 1.90 14.17
C GLU A 3 -6.99 1.69 12.78
N TYR A 4 -6.43 0.75 12.02
CA TYR A 4 -6.94 0.39 10.71
C TYR A 4 -7.58 -0.99 10.77
N LEU A 5 -8.84 -1.09 10.36
CA LEU A 5 -9.52 -2.36 10.15
C LEU A 5 -9.14 -2.91 8.76
N TRP A 6 -8.05 -3.66 8.71
CA TRP A 6 -7.61 -4.33 7.48
C TRP A 6 -8.07 -5.78 7.42
N ASP A 7 -8.17 -6.30 6.18
CA ASP A 7 -8.44 -7.70 5.95
C ASP A 7 -7.21 -8.54 6.31
N ALA A 8 -7.31 -9.31 7.40
CA ALA A 8 -6.24 -10.16 7.90
C ALA A 8 -5.83 -11.24 6.88
N ASN A 9 -6.78 -11.81 6.12
CA ASN A 9 -6.46 -12.82 5.10
C ASN A 9 -5.63 -12.22 3.98
N LYS A 10 -5.92 -10.98 3.60
CA LYS A 10 -5.13 -10.26 2.59
C LYS A 10 -3.72 -9.96 3.09
N ASN A 11 -3.56 -9.55 4.35
CA ASN A 11 -2.24 -9.30 4.94
C ASN A 11 -1.41 -10.59 4.99
N GLU A 12 -2.01 -11.72 5.37
CA GLU A 12 -1.35 -13.03 5.41
C GLU A 12 -0.92 -13.53 4.02
N ARG A 13 -1.69 -13.24 2.98
CA ARG A 13 -1.27 -13.53 1.60
C ARG A 13 -0.04 -12.72 1.20
N LEU A 14 -0.03 -11.41 1.50
CA LEU A 14 1.13 -10.54 1.24
C LEU A 14 2.37 -10.95 2.06
N ARG A 15 2.17 -11.43 3.30
CA ARG A 15 3.26 -12.03 4.11
C ARG A 15 3.95 -13.15 3.35
N LYS A 16 3.16 -14.10 2.82
CA LYS A 16 3.66 -15.31 2.15
C LYS A 16 4.30 -15.02 0.80
N GLU A 17 3.75 -14.08 0.04
CA GLU A 17 4.19 -13.79 -1.32
C GLU A 17 5.42 -12.87 -1.37
N GLY A 18 5.70 -12.06 -0.34
CA GLY A 18 6.77 -11.07 -0.46
C GLY A 18 7.29 -10.41 0.82
N SER A 19 7.03 -10.93 2.01
CA SER A 19 7.50 -10.34 3.29
C SER A 19 7.09 -8.87 3.51
N ILE A 20 5.96 -8.46 2.94
CA ILE A 20 5.43 -7.10 3.07
C ILE A 20 4.15 -7.14 3.92
N TYR A 21 4.03 -6.18 4.85
CA TYR A 21 2.89 -6.01 5.74
C TYR A 21 2.28 -4.62 5.55
N PHE A 22 0.97 -4.49 5.69
CA PHE A 22 0.30 -3.19 5.59
C PHE A 22 0.86 -2.18 6.61
N GLU A 23 1.18 -2.64 7.83
CA GLU A 23 1.78 -1.83 8.89
C GLU A 23 3.14 -1.26 8.47
N ASN A 24 3.96 -2.09 7.82
CA ASN A 24 5.29 -1.69 7.34
C ASN A 24 5.17 -0.67 6.20
N ILE A 25 4.27 -0.90 5.25
CA ILE A 25 3.99 0.06 4.16
C ILE A 25 3.58 1.41 4.76
N LEU A 26 2.61 1.41 5.68
CA LEU A 26 2.12 2.65 6.29
C LEU A 26 3.23 3.38 7.04
N PHE A 27 4.05 2.67 7.80
CA PHE A 27 5.18 3.26 8.53
C PHE A 27 6.19 3.94 7.59
N GLN A 28 6.51 3.33 6.45
CA GLN A 28 7.40 3.94 5.46
C GLN A 28 6.77 5.20 4.83
N ILE A 29 5.46 5.17 4.53
CA ILE A 29 4.72 6.33 4.01
C ILE A 29 4.70 7.47 5.03
N GLU A 30 4.39 7.19 6.31
CA GLU A 30 4.38 8.18 7.39
C GLU A 30 5.75 8.82 7.59
N LYS A 31 6.83 8.08 7.34
CA LYS A 31 8.21 8.59 7.39
C LYS A 31 8.64 9.37 6.14
N GLY A 32 7.77 9.51 5.14
CA GLY A 32 8.08 10.26 3.92
C GLY A 32 8.86 9.46 2.88
N PHE A 33 9.00 8.13 3.02
CA PHE A 33 9.57 7.24 1.98
C PHE A 33 8.55 6.92 0.89
N LEU A 34 7.68 7.89 0.64
CA LEU A 34 6.68 7.84 -0.39
C LEU A 34 7.34 8.15 -1.70
N LEU A 35 7.49 7.11 -2.50
CA LEU A 35 8.50 7.26 -3.50
C LEU A 35 7.96 7.92 -4.82
N ASP A 36 6.67 7.81 -5.22
CA ASP A 36 5.99 8.39 -6.44
C ASP A 36 4.47 7.97 -6.41
N ILE A 37 3.60 8.29 -7.36
CA ILE A 37 2.16 7.91 -7.39
C ILE A 37 1.76 7.40 -8.77
N LEU A 38 1.62 6.08 -8.95
CA LEU A 38 1.31 5.50 -10.25
C LEU A 38 -0.20 5.49 -10.51
N GLN A 39 -0.63 6.07 -11.65
CA GLN A 39 -2.01 5.90 -12.09
C GLN A 39 -2.20 4.49 -12.64
N TYR A 40 -3.06 3.70 -11.99
CA TYR A 40 -3.40 2.37 -12.47
C TYR A 40 -4.13 2.46 -13.82
N PRO A 41 -3.83 1.59 -14.82
CA PRO A 41 -4.47 1.62 -16.14
C PRO A 41 -5.97 1.33 -16.10
N ASN A 42 -6.48 0.81 -14.98
CA ASN A 42 -7.90 0.54 -14.73
C ASN A 42 -8.56 1.64 -13.88
N SER A 43 -8.07 2.88 -13.99
CA SER A 43 -8.54 4.06 -13.24
C SER A 43 -10.02 4.38 -13.49
N GLU A 44 -10.60 3.96 -14.62
CA GLU A 44 -12.06 4.03 -14.83
C GLU A 44 -12.83 3.13 -13.85
N LYS A 45 -12.35 1.91 -13.61
CA LYS A 45 -13.02 0.94 -12.73
C LYS A 45 -12.82 1.26 -11.24
N TYR A 46 -11.70 1.89 -10.87
CA TYR A 46 -11.35 2.18 -9.47
C TYR A 46 -10.89 3.63 -9.26
N ARG A 47 -11.67 4.58 -9.79
CA ARG A 47 -11.40 6.04 -9.81
C ARG A 47 -11.04 6.67 -8.46
N ARG A 48 -11.31 6.01 -7.33
CA ARG A 48 -11.05 6.53 -5.98
C ARG A 48 -9.77 6.01 -5.32
N GLN A 49 -8.97 5.19 -5.99
CA GLN A 49 -7.75 4.60 -5.41
C GLN A 49 -6.49 5.36 -5.87
N LYS A 50 -5.78 5.99 -4.92
CA LYS A 50 -4.47 6.64 -5.16
C LYS A 50 -3.35 5.69 -4.72
N ASP A 51 -2.46 5.34 -5.64
CA ASP A 51 -1.34 4.40 -5.44
C ASP A 51 -0.04 5.21 -5.28
N LEU A 52 0.80 4.95 -4.27
CA LEU A 52 2.00 5.75 -4.00
C LEU A 52 3.31 4.91 -3.83
N ARG A 53 4.22 4.90 -4.83
CA ARG A 53 5.65 4.49 -4.81
C ARG A 53 6.46 5.08 -5.97
N GLY A 54 7.79 5.09 -5.87
CA GLY A 54 8.85 5.62 -6.74
C GLY A 54 10.23 5.11 -6.32
N ARG A 55 11.30 5.86 -6.58
CA ARG A 55 12.62 5.23 -6.74
C ARG A 55 13.79 6.03 -6.18
N THR A 56 14.83 5.22 -5.92
CA THR A 56 16.27 5.39 -6.17
C THR A 56 16.71 6.70 -6.79
#